data_AF-A0A7Y5MLX6-F1
#
_entry.id   AF-A0A7Y5MLX6-F1
#
_cell.length_a   1.000
_cell.length_b   1.000
_cell.length_c   1.000
_cell.angle_alpha   90.00
_cell.angle_beta   90.00
_cell.angle_gamma   90.00
#
_symmetry.space_group_name_H-M   'P 1'
#
loop_
_entity.id
_entity.type
_entity.pdbx_description
1 polymer ?
#
loop_
_entity_poly.entity_id
_entity_poly.type
_entity_poly.pdbx_seq_one_letter_code
_entity_poly.pdbx_strand_id
1 'polypeptide(L)'
;MSMEMISQLAVTGDTKLALLVFDGLGGLDSEGRGTALEAARVPNLDALAKESVTGFHTPIAQGVTPGSGPAHLSLFGYDPIKHTIGRGVLEALGVDFPLRKGDVPARINFCTIGPDGLITDRRAGRIPSEEGARVVAKLAAAIKLPGVECEIRHVKEYRAAVVLRGEGLGGEIADTDPQVTGKPPLEPAPTRDTPQNRKTAALLAEFAQQAKAILADEPKANMLTLRGIDLFEPLPSFQDLYHLNPTSIAVYPMYKGVSRLAGMTVQEHGQETPADEFAILEKVWNNFDYFFIHIKKTDSYGEDGNFEGRVHVLEEVDALIPRLRALNPDVIAVTGDHSTPSPLKSHSWHPVPLMIYSKHCRADRVEGFNETALLAGGLGTIHGTSILPLMLANGKRLAKFGA
;
A
#
# COMPACT_ATOMS: atom_id res chain seq x y z
N MET A 1 -18.90 -5.53 3.53
CA MET A 1 -19.06 -6.96 3.88
C MET A 1 -17.95 -7.33 4.84
N SER A 2 -18.18 -8.15 5.88
CA SER A 2 -17.06 -8.59 6.75
C SER A 2 -16.19 -9.63 6.03
N MET A 3 -14.92 -9.74 6.42
CA MET A 3 -14.02 -10.77 5.89
C MET A 3 -14.50 -12.19 6.19
N GLU A 4 -15.16 -12.40 7.34
CA GLU A 4 -15.76 -13.68 7.69
C GLU A 4 -16.91 -14.04 6.72
N MET A 5 -17.78 -13.07 6.43
CA MET A 5 -18.90 -13.29 5.51
C MET A 5 -18.41 -13.55 4.08
N ILE A 6 -17.41 -12.80 3.58
CA ILE A 6 -16.91 -13.03 2.23
C ILE A 6 -16.20 -14.38 2.10
N SER A 7 -15.42 -14.79 3.12
CA SER A 7 -14.74 -16.09 3.13
C SER A 7 -15.72 -17.28 3.14
N GLN A 8 -16.89 -17.14 3.80
CA GLN A 8 -17.95 -18.14 3.76
C GLN A 8 -18.70 -18.20 2.41
N LEU A 9 -18.74 -17.08 1.67
CA LEU A 9 -19.45 -16.99 0.41
C LEU A 9 -18.55 -17.23 -0.81
N ALA A 10 -17.26 -16.96 -0.70
CA ALA A 10 -16.32 -17.14 -1.79
C ALA A 10 -16.29 -18.59 -2.26
N VAL A 11 -16.26 -18.78 -3.57
CA VAL A 11 -16.13 -20.11 -4.20
C VAL A 11 -15.06 -20.06 -5.28
N THR A 12 -14.39 -21.19 -5.49
CA THR A 12 -13.44 -21.35 -6.61
C THR A 12 -14.12 -21.23 -7.97
N GLY A 13 -13.38 -20.89 -9.01
CA GLY A 13 -13.81 -21.09 -10.40
C GLY A 13 -12.74 -20.67 -11.41
N ASP A 14 -13.13 -20.47 -12.67
CA ASP A 14 -12.23 -20.25 -13.81
C ASP A 14 -12.25 -18.83 -14.44
N THR A 15 -13.30 -18.04 -14.18
CA THR A 15 -13.38 -16.61 -14.58
C THR A 15 -12.15 -15.75 -14.23
N LYS A 16 -11.84 -14.76 -15.08
CA LYS A 16 -10.67 -13.87 -14.92
C LYS A 16 -11.09 -12.46 -14.52
N LEU A 17 -10.49 -11.91 -13.46
CA LEU A 17 -10.83 -10.62 -12.88
C LEU A 17 -9.64 -9.65 -12.97
N ALA A 18 -9.82 -8.49 -13.60
CA ALA A 18 -8.78 -7.47 -13.72
C ALA A 18 -9.19 -6.18 -13.00
N LEU A 19 -8.35 -5.70 -12.09
CA LEU A 19 -8.46 -4.39 -11.44
C LEU A 19 -7.34 -3.49 -11.97
N LEU A 20 -7.70 -2.52 -12.81
CA LEU A 20 -6.81 -1.48 -13.31
C LEU A 20 -6.94 -0.23 -12.43
N VAL A 21 -5.84 0.16 -11.80
CA VAL A 21 -5.79 1.30 -10.87
C VAL A 21 -4.88 2.37 -11.44
N PHE A 22 -5.44 3.55 -11.64
CA PHE A 22 -4.69 4.77 -11.85
C PHE A 22 -4.45 5.43 -10.50
N ASP A 23 -3.20 5.43 -10.01
CA ASP A 23 -2.85 6.04 -8.74
C ASP A 23 -3.30 7.51 -8.71
N GLY A 24 -4.00 7.92 -7.65
CA GLY A 24 -4.47 9.30 -7.54
C GLY A 24 -5.44 9.76 -8.64
N LEU A 25 -6.21 8.86 -9.27
CA LEU A 25 -7.08 9.13 -10.42
C LEU A 25 -7.95 10.39 -10.29
N GLY A 26 -8.65 10.54 -9.15
CA GLY A 26 -9.63 11.61 -9.00
C GLY A 26 -9.02 13.01 -9.09
N GLY A 27 -9.74 13.92 -9.75
CA GLY A 27 -9.33 15.29 -10.00
C GLY A 27 -10.36 16.33 -9.55
N LEU A 28 -10.03 17.58 -9.83
CA LEU A 28 -10.89 18.75 -9.70
C LEU A 28 -10.67 19.63 -10.93
N ASP A 29 -11.60 20.56 -11.17
CA ASP A 29 -11.43 21.58 -12.20
C ASP A 29 -10.07 22.30 -12.07
N SER A 30 -9.35 22.35 -13.18
CA SER A 30 -8.05 23.01 -13.28
C SER A 30 -8.15 24.27 -14.14
N GLU A 31 -8.61 25.36 -13.53
CA GLU A 31 -8.72 26.69 -14.15
C GLU A 31 -9.72 26.73 -15.31
N GLY A 32 -10.89 26.08 -15.15
CA GLY A 32 -11.95 26.03 -16.15
C GLY A 32 -11.72 25.00 -17.27
N ARG A 33 -10.70 24.15 -17.15
CA ARG A 33 -10.38 23.07 -18.10
C ARG A 33 -11.05 21.74 -17.76
N GLY A 34 -11.80 21.67 -16.65
CA GLY A 34 -12.27 20.41 -16.08
C GLY A 34 -11.18 19.65 -15.34
N THR A 35 -11.48 18.42 -14.94
CA THR A 35 -10.51 17.47 -14.38
C THR A 35 -9.57 16.94 -15.46
N ALA A 36 -8.49 16.27 -15.05
CA ALA A 36 -7.59 15.62 -16.01
C ALA A 36 -8.29 14.52 -16.82
N LEU A 37 -9.24 13.79 -16.21
CA LEU A 37 -10.06 12.78 -16.90
C LEU A 37 -11.00 13.41 -17.93
N GLU A 38 -11.58 14.57 -17.62
CA GLU A 38 -12.45 15.30 -18.54
C GLU A 38 -11.67 15.89 -19.73
N ALA A 39 -10.43 16.31 -19.50
CA ALA A 39 -9.58 16.89 -20.53
C ALA A 39 -8.90 15.84 -21.43
N ALA A 40 -8.65 14.63 -20.91
CA ALA A 40 -7.96 13.57 -21.64
C ALA A 40 -8.84 12.95 -22.73
N ARG A 41 -8.25 12.65 -23.89
CA ARG A 41 -8.91 11.89 -24.95
C ARG A 41 -8.85 10.40 -24.65
N VAL A 42 -9.89 9.88 -24.01
CA VAL A 42 -9.96 8.49 -23.54
C VAL A 42 -11.09 7.66 -24.19
N PRO A 43 -11.13 7.55 -25.53
CA PRO A 43 -12.23 6.89 -26.23
C PRO A 43 -12.42 5.41 -25.86
N ASN A 44 -11.37 4.71 -25.42
CA ASN A 44 -11.48 3.30 -25.06
C ASN A 44 -12.06 3.10 -23.66
N LEU A 45 -11.70 3.96 -22.70
CA LEU A 45 -12.32 4.02 -21.37
C LEU A 45 -13.77 4.50 -21.48
N ASP A 46 -14.06 5.48 -22.32
CA ASP A 46 -15.43 5.93 -22.60
C ASP A 46 -16.29 4.81 -23.18
N ALA A 47 -15.76 4.06 -24.15
CA ALA A 47 -16.45 2.90 -24.72
C ALA A 47 -16.68 1.80 -23.67
N LEU A 48 -15.69 1.54 -22.80
CA LEU A 48 -15.83 0.56 -21.72
C LEU A 48 -16.86 1.02 -20.67
N ALA A 49 -16.92 2.31 -20.36
CA ALA A 49 -17.89 2.88 -19.42
C ALA A 49 -19.34 2.67 -19.88
N LYS A 50 -19.63 2.82 -21.19
CA LYS A 50 -20.95 2.56 -21.79
C LYS A 50 -21.43 1.11 -21.62
N GLU A 51 -20.50 0.18 -21.44
CA GLU A 51 -20.77 -1.25 -21.23
C GLU A 51 -20.70 -1.63 -19.74
N SER A 52 -20.49 -0.66 -18.84
CA SER A 52 -20.21 -0.89 -17.42
C SER A 52 -21.30 -0.30 -16.52
N VAL A 53 -21.35 -0.78 -15.28
CA VAL A 53 -21.99 -0.02 -14.20
C VAL A 53 -20.93 0.90 -13.59
N THR A 54 -21.25 2.17 -13.40
CA THR A 54 -20.29 3.19 -13.02
C THR A 54 -20.71 3.96 -11.77
N GLY A 55 -19.80 4.74 -11.20
CA GLY A 55 -20.06 5.61 -10.06
C GLY A 55 -18.75 5.99 -9.38
N PHE A 56 -18.76 6.01 -8.05
CA PHE A 56 -17.61 6.39 -7.23
C PHE A 56 -17.39 5.42 -6.08
N HIS A 57 -16.17 5.42 -5.55
CA HIS A 57 -15.91 4.87 -4.23
C HIS A 57 -15.26 5.87 -3.28
N THR A 58 -15.47 5.66 -1.98
CA THR A 58 -14.76 6.34 -0.90
C THR A 58 -13.73 5.38 -0.31
N PRO A 59 -12.41 5.69 -0.38
CA PRO A 59 -11.38 4.75 0.05
C PRO A 59 -11.42 4.43 1.54
N ILE A 60 -11.58 5.43 2.41
CA ILE A 60 -11.50 5.26 3.88
C ILE A 60 -12.81 5.62 4.57
N ALA A 61 -13.20 6.88 4.45
CA ALA A 61 -14.43 7.42 5.01
C ALA A 61 -14.69 8.79 4.36
N GLN A 62 -15.94 9.26 4.42
CA GLN A 62 -16.29 10.58 3.90
C GLN A 62 -15.47 11.67 4.59
N GLY A 63 -14.88 12.57 3.82
CA GLY A 63 -14.06 13.66 4.33
C GLY A 63 -12.67 13.26 4.82
N VAL A 64 -12.26 12.00 4.67
CA VAL A 64 -10.93 11.52 5.08
C VAL A 64 -10.01 11.41 3.87
N THR A 65 -8.90 12.15 3.90
CA THR A 65 -7.82 12.01 2.90
C THR A 65 -7.05 10.69 3.15
N PRO A 66 -7.01 9.77 2.18
CA PRO A 66 -6.30 8.50 2.33
C PRO A 66 -4.78 8.66 2.18
N GLY A 67 -4.04 7.85 2.92
CA GLY A 67 -2.70 7.44 2.50
C GLY A 67 -2.79 6.23 1.55
N SER A 68 -1.80 6.07 0.66
CA SER A 68 -1.84 5.04 -0.38
C SER A 68 -1.89 3.60 0.16
N GLY A 69 -1.23 3.30 1.29
CA GLY A 69 -1.32 1.99 1.94
C GLY A 69 -2.76 1.64 2.38
N PRO A 70 -3.39 2.44 3.26
CA PRO A 70 -4.80 2.27 3.61
C PRO A 70 -5.77 2.25 2.41
N ALA A 71 -5.53 3.07 1.38
CA ALA A 71 -6.36 3.08 0.17
C ALA A 71 -6.32 1.71 -0.55
N HIS A 72 -5.13 1.14 -0.70
CA HIS A 72 -4.95 -0.17 -1.34
C HIS A 72 -5.55 -1.30 -0.53
N LEU A 73 -5.45 -1.27 0.81
CA LEU A 73 -6.17 -2.23 1.65
C LEU A 73 -7.68 -2.19 1.38
N SER A 74 -8.23 -0.99 1.25
CA SER A 74 -9.64 -0.81 0.91
C SER A 74 -9.99 -1.41 -0.46
N LEU A 75 -9.19 -1.14 -1.50
CA LEU A 75 -9.38 -1.75 -2.82
C LEU A 75 -9.34 -3.28 -2.77
N PHE A 76 -8.50 -3.84 -1.90
CA PHE A 76 -8.32 -5.27 -1.69
C PHE A 76 -9.39 -5.89 -0.75
N GLY A 77 -10.38 -5.11 -0.33
CA GLY A 77 -11.50 -5.58 0.51
C GLY A 77 -11.21 -5.61 2.01
N TYR A 78 -10.01 -5.23 2.45
CA TYR A 78 -9.66 -5.14 3.87
C TYR A 78 -10.11 -3.79 4.43
N ASP A 79 -10.75 -3.81 5.61
CA ASP A 79 -11.12 -2.58 6.32
C ASP A 79 -9.85 -1.86 6.81
N PRO A 80 -9.50 -0.68 6.25
CA PRO A 80 -8.25 0.00 6.56
C PRO A 80 -8.23 0.62 7.96
N ILE A 81 -9.39 0.77 8.61
CA ILE A 81 -9.51 1.28 9.98
C ILE A 81 -9.26 0.16 10.98
N LYS A 82 -9.68 -1.07 10.66
CA LYS A 82 -9.45 -2.25 11.51
C LYS A 82 -8.06 -2.85 11.30
N HIS A 83 -7.56 -2.83 10.07
CA HIS A 83 -6.28 -3.42 9.69
C HIS A 83 -5.23 -2.33 9.44
N THR A 84 -4.90 -1.59 10.49
CA THR A 84 -3.81 -0.61 10.40
C THR A 84 -2.47 -1.33 10.33
N ILE A 85 -1.77 -1.20 9.20
CA ILE A 85 -0.42 -1.72 9.08
C ILE A 85 0.53 -0.78 9.85
N GLY A 86 1.17 -1.29 10.90
CA GLY A 86 2.19 -0.54 11.64
C GLY A 86 3.34 -0.05 10.76
N ARG A 87 3.92 1.11 11.09
CA ARG A 87 5.01 1.70 10.28
C ARG A 87 6.25 0.81 10.21
N GLY A 88 6.55 0.04 11.26
CA GLY A 88 7.64 -0.94 11.25
C GLY A 88 7.44 -2.01 10.18
N VAL A 89 6.20 -2.52 10.05
CA VAL A 89 5.82 -3.49 9.02
C VAL A 89 6.04 -2.90 7.62
N LEU A 90 5.59 -1.67 7.37
CA LEU A 90 5.76 -1.02 6.06
C LEU A 90 7.23 -0.83 5.67
N GLU A 91 8.08 -0.42 6.62
CA GLU A 91 9.52 -0.22 6.34
C GLU A 91 10.23 -1.55 6.08
N ALA A 92 9.90 -2.60 6.85
CA ALA A 92 10.42 -3.94 6.62
C ALA A 92 9.99 -4.50 5.25
N LEU A 93 8.73 -4.30 4.87
CA LEU A 93 8.24 -4.66 3.53
C LEU A 93 8.92 -3.86 2.42
N GLY A 94 9.28 -2.60 2.67
CA GLY A 94 9.97 -1.72 1.72
C GLY A 94 11.41 -2.16 1.37
N VAL A 95 12.02 -3.05 2.17
CA VAL A 95 13.33 -3.66 1.93
C VAL A 95 13.24 -5.17 1.69
N ASP A 96 12.07 -5.62 1.24
CA ASP A 96 11.76 -7.02 0.93
C ASP A 96 12.13 -7.98 2.08
N PHE A 97 11.86 -7.56 3.32
CA PHE A 97 12.02 -8.42 4.48
C PHE A 97 10.90 -9.48 4.52
N PRO A 98 11.21 -10.78 4.61
CA PRO A 98 10.22 -11.84 4.69
C PRO A 98 9.65 -11.95 6.11
N LEU A 99 8.70 -11.07 6.45
CA LEU A 99 8.01 -11.08 7.74
C LEU A 99 7.17 -12.35 7.92
N ARG A 100 7.16 -12.88 9.14
CA ARG A 100 6.39 -14.05 9.56
C ARG A 100 5.46 -13.68 10.70
N LYS A 101 4.31 -14.35 10.78
CA LYS A 101 3.37 -14.16 11.90
C LYS A 101 4.11 -14.23 13.24
N GLY A 102 3.94 -13.20 14.06
CA GLY A 102 4.59 -13.09 15.37
C GLY A 102 5.95 -12.39 15.37
N ASP A 103 6.49 -12.01 14.21
CA ASP A 103 7.65 -11.12 14.12
C ASP A 103 7.28 -9.73 14.69
N VAL A 104 8.24 -9.03 15.28
CA VAL A 104 8.09 -7.65 15.73
C VAL A 104 9.02 -6.74 14.91
N PRO A 105 8.54 -6.15 13.81
CA PRO A 105 9.29 -5.14 13.09
C PRO A 105 9.23 -3.78 13.77
N ALA A 106 10.33 -3.03 13.67
CA ALA A 106 10.40 -1.64 14.06
C ALA A 106 11.26 -0.86 13.06
N ARG A 107 10.87 0.38 12.80
CA ARG A 107 11.69 1.31 12.03
C ARG A 107 12.78 1.88 12.92
N ILE A 108 14.02 1.85 12.45
CA ILE A 108 15.15 2.56 13.01
C ILE A 108 15.29 3.93 12.32
N ASN A 109 15.41 4.98 13.11
CA ASN A 109 16.03 6.23 12.68
C ASN A 109 17.35 6.40 13.44
N PHE A 110 18.46 6.45 12.71
CA PHE A 110 19.72 6.90 13.27
C PHE A 110 19.65 8.39 13.61
N CYS A 111 20.16 8.73 14.78
CA CYS A 111 20.22 10.10 15.28
C CYS A 111 21.60 10.40 15.88
N THR A 112 21.86 11.68 16.09
CA THR A 112 23.06 12.16 16.78
C THR A 112 22.67 12.63 18.18
N ILE A 113 23.38 12.14 19.20
CA ILE A 113 23.30 12.61 20.58
C ILE A 113 24.55 13.39 20.97
N GLY A 114 24.38 14.40 21.82
CA GLY A 114 25.46 15.16 22.44
C GLY A 114 26.06 14.46 23.67
N PRO A 115 27.10 15.04 24.29
CA PRO A 115 27.75 14.50 25.50
C PRO A 115 26.81 14.39 26.71
N ASP A 116 25.74 15.19 26.74
CA ASP A 116 24.67 15.17 27.73
C ASP A 116 23.62 14.07 27.49
N GLY A 117 23.78 13.29 26.41
CA GLY A 117 22.86 12.23 26.01
C GLY A 117 21.59 12.75 25.32
N LEU A 118 21.50 14.05 25.03
CA LEU A 118 20.34 14.65 24.36
C LEU A 118 20.48 14.57 22.85
N ILE A 119 19.36 14.31 22.15
CA ILE A 119 19.35 14.27 20.69
C ILE A 119 19.59 15.68 20.14
N THR A 120 20.69 15.86 19.42
CA THR A 120 21.05 17.10 18.73
C THR A 120 20.55 17.10 17.28
N ASP A 121 20.48 15.92 16.65
CA ASP A 121 19.91 15.75 15.32
C ASP A 121 19.17 14.40 15.20
N ARG A 122 17.86 14.45 15.01
CA ARG A 122 17.00 13.26 14.89
C ARG A 122 17.20 12.43 13.61
N ARG A 123 17.99 12.94 12.66
CA ARG A 123 18.21 12.33 11.34
C ARG A 123 19.68 12.12 11.03
N ALA A 124 20.56 12.31 12.02
CA ALA A 124 22.01 12.17 11.86
C ALA A 124 22.57 12.98 10.67
N GLY A 125 22.04 14.18 10.41
CA GLY A 125 22.45 15.01 9.28
C GLY A 125 22.08 14.43 7.91
N ARG A 126 21.12 13.49 7.87
CA ARG A 126 20.78 12.69 6.68
C ARG A 126 22.02 12.10 6.01
N ILE A 127 22.73 11.25 6.75
CA ILE A 127 23.88 10.53 6.22
C ILE A 127 23.53 9.89 4.85
N PRO A 128 24.48 9.85 3.89
CA PRO A 128 24.28 9.15 2.64
C PRO A 128 23.90 7.68 2.86
N SER A 129 23.15 7.08 1.93
CA SER A 129 22.71 5.68 2.04
C SER A 129 23.87 4.70 2.19
N GLU A 130 25.01 4.94 1.53
CA GLU A 130 26.21 4.11 1.68
C GLU A 130 26.71 4.08 3.13
N GLU A 131 26.73 5.25 3.78
CA GLU A 131 27.12 5.37 5.18
C GLU A 131 26.08 4.72 6.11
N GLY A 132 24.79 4.93 5.83
CA GLY A 132 23.71 4.24 6.56
C GLY A 132 23.81 2.72 6.47
N ALA A 133 24.15 2.18 5.29
CA ALA A 133 24.36 0.74 5.10
C ALA A 133 25.57 0.22 5.89
N ARG A 134 26.68 0.99 5.94
CA ARG A 134 27.84 0.66 6.76
C ARG A 134 27.50 0.58 8.25
N VAL A 135 26.76 1.56 8.76
CA VAL A 135 26.32 1.60 10.17
C VAL A 135 25.42 0.41 10.49
N VAL A 136 24.48 0.07 9.59
CA VAL A 136 23.62 -1.12 9.75
C VAL A 136 24.44 -2.41 9.79
N ALA A 137 25.42 -2.57 8.89
CA ALA A 137 26.29 -3.75 8.88
C ALA A 137 27.08 -3.90 10.19
N LYS A 138 27.57 -2.78 10.75
CA LYS A 138 28.24 -2.74 12.07
C LYS A 138 27.32 -3.25 13.18
N LEU A 139 26.06 -2.78 13.22
CA LEU A 139 25.07 -3.25 14.18
C LEU A 139 24.72 -4.73 14.00
N ALA A 140 24.41 -5.15 12.76
CA ALA A 140 23.97 -6.52 12.46
C ALA A 140 25.04 -7.56 12.81
N ALA A 141 26.32 -7.22 12.70
CA ALA A 141 27.43 -8.10 13.07
C ALA A 141 27.59 -8.26 14.59
N ALA A 142 27.33 -7.20 15.35
CA ALA A 142 27.66 -7.13 16.77
C ALA A 142 26.49 -7.39 17.72
N ILE A 143 25.25 -7.03 17.34
CA ILE A 143 24.08 -7.19 18.21
C ILE A 143 23.71 -8.66 18.35
N LYS A 144 23.51 -9.08 19.60
CA LYS A 144 22.98 -10.40 19.97
C LYS A 144 21.94 -10.23 21.06
N LEU A 145 20.74 -10.77 20.85
CA LEU A 145 19.66 -10.71 21.81
C LEU A 145 19.32 -12.13 22.32
N PRO A 146 19.00 -12.30 23.61
CA PRO A 146 18.73 -13.60 24.18
C PRO A 146 17.38 -14.16 23.70
N GLY A 147 17.41 -15.38 23.16
CA GLY A 147 16.20 -16.16 22.85
C GLY A 147 15.36 -15.64 21.67
N VAL A 148 15.90 -14.73 20.85
CA VAL A 148 15.28 -14.22 19.63
C VAL A 148 16.31 -14.02 18.53
N GLU A 149 15.88 -14.17 17.28
CA GLU A 149 16.60 -13.68 16.12
C GLU A 149 16.40 -12.15 16.01
N CYS A 150 17.45 -11.44 15.61
CA CYS A 150 17.43 -10.01 15.36
C CYS A 150 18.09 -9.76 14.00
N GLU A 151 17.31 -9.26 13.04
CA GLU A 151 17.81 -8.94 11.71
C GLU A 151 17.59 -7.46 11.44
N ILE A 152 18.64 -6.79 10.93
CA ILE A 152 18.64 -5.35 10.67
C ILE A 152 18.94 -5.14 9.19
N ARG A 153 18.12 -4.34 8.50
CA ARG A 153 18.30 -4.01 7.09
C ARG A 153 18.30 -2.50 6.88
N HIS A 154 19.22 -2.03 6.05
CA HIS A 154 19.26 -0.63 5.66
C HIS A 154 18.11 -0.33 4.69
N VAL A 155 17.45 0.81 4.90
CA VAL A 155 16.36 1.26 4.02
C VAL A 155 16.85 2.38 3.12
N LYS A 156 17.17 3.54 3.70
CA LYS A 156 17.64 4.73 2.96
C LYS A 156 18.20 5.76 3.92
N GLU A 157 19.32 6.39 3.58
CA GLU A 157 19.95 7.42 4.40
C GLU A 157 20.09 6.95 5.87
N TYR A 158 19.54 7.71 6.82
CA TYR A 158 19.51 7.42 8.27
C TYR A 158 18.43 6.40 8.69
N ARG A 159 17.72 5.77 7.76
CA ARG A 159 16.62 4.83 8.05
C ARG A 159 17.06 3.39 7.86
N ALA A 160 16.66 2.56 8.80
CA ALA A 160 16.79 1.11 8.75
C ALA A 160 15.51 0.45 9.30
N ALA A 161 15.39 -0.86 9.12
CA ALA A 161 14.38 -1.69 9.76
C ALA A 161 15.09 -2.72 10.64
N VAL A 162 14.53 -3.00 11.82
CA VAL A 162 14.90 -4.16 12.65
C VAL A 162 13.69 -5.06 12.80
N VAL A 163 13.92 -6.36 12.75
CA VAL A 163 12.88 -7.37 13.01
C VAL A 163 13.38 -8.30 14.10
N LEU A 164 12.60 -8.37 15.19
CA LEU A 164 12.76 -9.38 16.22
C LEU A 164 11.88 -10.58 15.90
N ARG A 165 12.44 -11.79 15.95
CA ARG A 165 11.70 -13.02 15.72
C ARG A 165 11.95 -14.01 16.85
N GLY A 166 10.88 -14.48 17.46
CA GLY A 166 10.93 -15.49 18.51
C GLY A 166 9.57 -15.65 19.18
N GLU A 167 9.48 -16.58 20.12
CA GLU A 167 8.21 -16.90 20.78
C GLU A 167 7.83 -15.89 21.86
N GLY A 168 6.53 -15.67 22.06
CA GLY A 168 6.01 -14.85 23.15
C GLY A 168 6.35 -13.37 23.05
N LEU A 169 6.56 -12.86 21.84
CA LEU A 169 6.70 -11.43 21.58
C LEU A 169 5.34 -10.75 21.47
N GLY A 170 5.29 -9.49 21.88
CA GLY A 170 4.13 -8.60 21.72
C GLY A 170 4.51 -7.31 20.98
N GLY A 171 3.50 -6.65 20.42
CA GLY A 171 3.66 -5.51 19.50
C GLY A 171 3.31 -4.15 20.10
N GLU A 172 2.60 -4.11 21.22
CA GLU A 172 2.07 -2.86 21.77
C GLU A 172 3.14 -2.13 22.60
N ILE A 173 4.16 -1.59 21.91
CA ILE A 173 5.31 -0.87 22.50
C ILE A 173 5.36 0.56 21.99
N ALA A 174 5.64 1.51 22.88
CA ALA A 174 5.75 2.93 22.52
C ALA A 174 7.00 3.21 21.66
N ASP A 175 6.86 4.16 20.72
CA ASP A 175 7.99 4.74 19.98
C ASP A 175 9.07 5.28 20.94
N THR A 176 10.35 5.11 20.60
CA THR A 176 11.47 5.66 21.40
C THR A 176 11.98 7.01 20.91
N ASP A 177 11.48 7.49 19.76
CA ASP A 177 11.76 8.83 19.24
C ASP A 177 10.93 9.88 20.01
N PRO A 178 11.54 10.80 20.78
CA PRO A 178 10.80 11.85 21.51
C PRO A 178 10.17 12.89 20.59
N GLN A 179 10.41 12.78 19.29
CA GLN A 179 9.93 13.65 18.23
C GLN A 179 10.44 15.10 18.26
N VAL A 180 11.34 15.42 19.19
CA VAL A 180 11.98 16.74 19.33
C VAL A 180 13.47 16.57 19.65
N THR A 181 14.27 17.58 19.31
CA THR A 181 15.66 17.67 19.76
C THR A 181 15.72 18.19 21.20
N GLY A 182 16.88 18.07 21.85
CA GLY A 182 17.08 18.51 23.24
C GLY A 182 16.42 17.61 24.28
N LYS A 183 15.95 16.42 23.87
CA LYS A 183 15.48 15.35 24.76
C LYS A 183 16.28 14.08 24.50
N PRO A 184 16.46 13.21 25.51
CA PRO A 184 17.04 11.89 25.28
C PRO A 184 16.06 11.00 24.49
N PRO A 185 16.53 9.93 23.85
CA PRO A 185 15.67 8.83 23.42
C PRO A 185 14.81 8.35 24.60
N LEU A 186 13.56 7.97 24.32
CA LEU A 186 12.69 7.39 25.33
C LEU A 186 13.03 5.90 25.53
N GLU A 187 12.76 5.38 26.72
CA GLU A 187 12.90 3.94 26.95
C GLU A 187 11.74 3.18 26.27
N PRO A 188 11.99 2.02 25.63
CA PRO A 188 10.92 1.16 25.15
C PRO A 188 10.01 0.75 26.30
N ALA A 189 8.73 1.05 26.19
CA ALA A 189 7.75 0.73 27.23
C ALA A 189 6.49 0.12 26.60
N PRO A 190 5.91 -0.91 27.24
CA PRO A 190 4.64 -1.46 26.78
C PRO A 190 3.54 -0.40 26.91
N THR A 191 2.76 -0.17 25.86
CA THR A 191 1.54 0.65 25.92
C THR A 191 0.39 -0.12 26.56
N ARG A 192 0.46 -1.45 26.52
CA ARG A 192 -0.41 -2.36 27.28
C ARG A 192 0.42 -3.37 28.06
N ASP A 193 0.16 -3.45 29.37
CA ASP A 193 0.95 -4.29 30.26
C ASP A 193 0.60 -5.79 30.15
N THR A 194 1.34 -6.51 29.31
CA THR A 194 1.24 -7.97 29.12
C THR A 194 2.62 -8.62 29.25
N PRO A 195 2.72 -9.92 29.61
CA PRO A 195 4.00 -10.62 29.64
C PRO A 195 4.78 -10.53 28.32
N GLN A 196 4.08 -10.62 27.19
CA GLN A 196 4.65 -10.54 25.84
C GLN A 196 5.20 -9.15 25.55
N ASN A 197 4.43 -8.09 25.83
CA ASN A 197 4.87 -6.72 25.61
C ASN A 197 6.05 -6.34 26.53
N ARG A 198 6.05 -6.79 27.80
CA ARG A 198 7.20 -6.60 28.71
C ARG A 198 8.46 -7.29 28.20
N LYS A 199 8.33 -8.51 27.66
CA LYS A 199 9.44 -9.24 27.05
C LYS A 199 10.01 -8.47 25.85
N THR A 200 9.16 -8.03 24.92
CA THR A 200 9.59 -7.23 23.76
C THR A 200 10.26 -5.92 24.20
N ALA A 201 9.68 -5.19 25.15
CA ALA A 201 10.25 -3.94 25.66
C ALA A 201 11.66 -4.14 26.23
N ALA A 202 11.87 -5.19 27.02
CA ALA A 202 13.18 -5.52 27.57
C ALA A 202 14.22 -5.85 26.49
N LEU A 203 13.82 -6.63 25.47
CA LEU A 203 14.68 -6.95 24.33
C LEU A 203 15.05 -5.70 23.51
N LEU A 204 14.10 -4.79 23.30
CA LEU A 204 14.36 -3.53 22.59
C LEU A 204 15.21 -2.56 23.42
N ALA A 205 15.10 -2.58 24.75
CA ALA A 205 15.95 -1.79 25.64
C ALA A 205 17.40 -2.31 25.58
N GLU A 206 17.57 -3.63 25.64
CA GLU A 206 18.88 -4.27 25.46
C GLU A 206 19.46 -3.98 24.07
N PHE A 207 18.64 -4.06 23.02
CA PHE A 207 19.01 -3.68 21.65
C PHE A 207 19.51 -2.23 21.57
N ALA A 208 18.76 -1.28 22.13
CA ALA A 208 19.12 0.14 22.12
C ALA A 208 20.40 0.41 22.93
N GLN A 209 20.59 -0.29 24.04
CA GLN A 209 21.79 -0.19 24.87
C GLN A 209 23.03 -0.71 24.13
N GLN A 210 22.94 -1.90 23.52
CA GLN A 210 24.03 -2.46 22.71
C GLN A 210 24.34 -1.54 21.53
N ALA A 211 23.32 -1.06 20.81
CA ALA A 211 23.48 -0.13 19.69
C ALA A 211 24.21 1.15 20.11
N LYS A 212 23.83 1.76 21.24
CA LYS A 212 24.51 2.94 21.78
C LYS A 212 26.01 2.70 22.01
N ALA A 213 26.37 1.54 22.55
CA ALA A 213 27.77 1.18 22.80
C ALA A 213 28.55 0.95 21.49
N ILE A 214 27.95 0.24 20.52
CA ILE A 214 28.56 -0.09 19.23
C ILE A 214 28.78 1.16 18.36
N LEU A 215 27.90 2.15 18.49
CA LEU A 215 27.89 3.37 17.67
C LEU A 215 28.59 4.56 18.34
N ALA A 216 29.15 4.39 19.54
CA ALA A 216 29.68 5.50 20.34
C ALA A 216 30.81 6.30 19.66
N ASP A 217 31.56 5.66 18.77
CA ASP A 217 32.66 6.21 17.98
C ASP A 217 32.21 6.86 16.66
N GLU A 218 30.93 6.72 16.29
CA GLU A 218 30.42 7.26 15.04
C GLU A 218 30.24 8.79 15.15
N PRO A 219 30.77 9.61 14.21
CA PRO A 219 30.70 11.07 14.31
C PRO A 219 29.27 11.61 14.11
N LYS A 220 28.44 10.85 13.39
CA LYS A 220 27.01 11.03 13.18
C LYS A 220 26.37 9.65 13.32
N ALA A 221 25.06 9.59 13.62
CA ALA A 221 24.39 8.29 13.84
C ALA A 221 24.96 7.50 15.03
N ASN A 222 25.44 8.18 16.07
CA ASN A 222 25.96 7.56 17.30
C ASN A 222 24.86 7.03 18.24
N MET A 223 23.60 7.13 17.84
CA MET A 223 22.45 6.58 18.54
C MET A 223 21.33 6.24 17.54
N LEU A 224 20.33 5.50 18.00
CA LEU A 224 19.13 5.22 17.22
C LEU A 224 17.85 5.41 18.04
N THR A 225 16.74 5.58 17.32
CA THR A 225 15.38 5.54 17.86
C THR A 225 14.53 4.58 17.05
N LEU A 226 13.54 3.97 17.70
CA LEU A 226 12.65 2.96 17.19
C LEU A 226 11.25 3.53 17.04
N ARG A 227 10.59 3.21 15.94
CA ARG A 227 9.23 3.69 15.65
C ARG A 227 8.36 2.62 15.02
N GLY A 228 7.07 2.70 15.30
CA GLY A 228 6.06 1.80 14.73
C GLY A 228 6.33 0.34 15.07
N ILE A 229 6.74 0.09 16.31
CA ILE A 229 6.90 -1.25 16.85
C ILE A 229 5.51 -1.88 16.88
N ASP A 230 5.36 -3.04 16.25
CA ASP A 230 4.08 -3.73 16.15
C ASP A 230 4.30 -5.23 16.04
N LEU A 231 3.29 -6.03 16.37
CA LEU A 231 3.32 -7.48 16.18
C LEU A 231 2.78 -7.75 14.78
N PHE A 232 3.59 -8.40 13.95
CA PHE A 232 3.16 -8.73 12.62
C PHE A 232 2.12 -9.86 12.66
N GLU A 233 0.87 -9.49 12.47
CA GLU A 233 -0.21 -10.40 12.13
C GLU A 233 -0.48 -10.29 10.63
N PRO A 234 -0.27 -11.36 9.84
CA PRO A 234 -0.52 -11.31 8.41
C PRO A 234 -2.02 -11.11 8.17
N LEU A 235 -2.34 -10.36 7.12
CA LEU A 235 -3.71 -10.35 6.62
C LEU A 235 -4.08 -11.75 6.10
N PRO A 236 -5.34 -12.17 6.26
CA PRO A 236 -5.82 -13.34 5.53
C PRO A 236 -5.56 -13.14 4.03
N SER A 237 -4.97 -14.13 3.37
CA SER A 237 -4.58 -13.97 1.97
C SER A 237 -5.79 -13.90 1.03
N PHE A 238 -5.59 -13.40 -0.19
CA PHE A 238 -6.60 -13.49 -1.25
C PHE A 238 -7.06 -14.93 -1.51
N GLN A 239 -6.14 -15.90 -1.40
CA GLN A 239 -6.47 -17.31 -1.57
C GLN A 239 -7.38 -17.82 -0.44
N ASP A 240 -7.13 -17.38 0.80
CA ASP A 240 -7.92 -17.77 1.98
C ASP A 240 -9.30 -17.09 1.99
N LEU A 241 -9.36 -15.80 1.64
CA LEU A 241 -10.60 -15.02 1.70
C LEU A 241 -11.49 -15.18 0.48
N TYR A 242 -10.89 -15.24 -0.71
CA TYR A 242 -11.61 -15.09 -1.98
C TYR A 242 -11.44 -16.30 -2.90
N HIS A 243 -10.60 -17.27 -2.53
CA HIS A 243 -10.24 -18.43 -3.35
C HIS A 243 -9.70 -18.06 -4.74
N LEU A 244 -9.06 -16.89 -4.82
CA LEU A 244 -8.37 -16.40 -6.00
C LEU A 244 -6.88 -16.75 -5.94
N ASN A 245 -6.29 -16.95 -7.12
CA ASN A 245 -4.86 -16.98 -7.36
C ASN A 245 -4.40 -15.65 -7.98
N PRO A 246 -4.02 -14.66 -7.15
CA PRO A 246 -3.73 -13.30 -7.60
C PRO A 246 -2.28 -13.03 -8.02
N THR A 247 -2.13 -12.10 -8.97
CA THR A 247 -0.87 -11.44 -9.28
C THR A 247 -0.97 -9.91 -9.20
N SER A 248 0.13 -9.28 -8.81
CA SER A 248 0.30 -7.82 -8.73
C SER A 248 1.34 -7.34 -9.73
N ILE A 249 0.95 -6.37 -10.55
CA ILE A 249 1.78 -5.68 -11.55
C ILE A 249 1.81 -4.21 -11.15
N ALA A 250 2.80 -3.85 -10.34
CA ALA A 250 2.96 -2.50 -9.80
C ALA A 250 4.45 -2.11 -9.77
N VAL A 251 4.76 -0.85 -10.08
CA VAL A 251 6.15 -0.35 -10.12
C VAL A 251 6.71 -0.07 -8.72
N TYR A 252 5.94 0.64 -7.89
CA TYR A 252 6.49 1.28 -6.68
C TYR A 252 6.58 0.29 -5.50
N PRO A 253 7.69 0.28 -4.73
CA PRO A 253 7.95 -0.73 -3.69
C PRO A 253 6.84 -0.87 -2.64
N MET A 254 6.18 0.23 -2.28
CA MET A 254 5.08 0.18 -1.30
C MET A 254 3.89 -0.65 -1.80
N TYR A 255 3.48 -0.52 -3.07
CA TYR A 255 2.37 -1.32 -3.62
C TYR A 255 2.73 -2.79 -3.75
N LYS A 256 3.99 -3.09 -4.09
CA LYS A 256 4.53 -4.45 -4.02
C LYS A 256 4.42 -4.99 -2.60
N GLY A 257 4.84 -4.22 -1.60
CA GLY A 257 4.74 -4.58 -0.18
C GLY A 257 3.31 -4.88 0.26
N VAL A 258 2.35 -3.98 -0.02
CA VAL A 258 0.92 -4.20 0.34
C VAL A 258 0.32 -5.38 -0.43
N SER A 259 0.72 -5.61 -1.69
CA SER A 259 0.30 -6.78 -2.45
C SER A 259 0.80 -8.09 -1.84
N ARG A 260 2.07 -8.15 -1.40
CA ARG A 260 2.61 -9.33 -0.70
C ARG A 260 1.92 -9.57 0.64
N LEU A 261 1.59 -8.50 1.37
CA LEU A 261 0.82 -8.58 2.61
C LEU A 261 -0.55 -9.26 2.39
N ALA A 262 -1.19 -8.99 1.26
CA ALA A 262 -2.45 -9.60 0.85
C ALA A 262 -2.28 -11.01 0.22
N GLY A 263 -1.06 -11.55 0.16
CA GLY A 263 -0.75 -12.85 -0.41
C GLY A 263 -0.71 -12.90 -1.94
N MET A 264 -0.47 -11.76 -2.61
CA MET A 264 -0.35 -11.72 -4.07
C MET A 264 1.05 -12.11 -4.55
N THR A 265 1.11 -12.79 -5.70
CA THR A 265 2.37 -12.97 -6.43
C THR A 265 2.76 -11.66 -7.09
N VAL A 266 3.86 -11.03 -6.67
CA VAL A 266 4.32 -9.75 -7.23
C VAL A 266 5.22 -10.00 -8.43
N GLN A 267 4.97 -9.31 -9.54
CA GLN A 267 5.88 -9.26 -10.68
C GLN A 267 6.99 -8.24 -10.37
N GLU A 268 8.23 -8.71 -10.18
CA GLU A 268 9.29 -7.88 -9.59
C GLU A 268 9.94 -6.88 -10.54
N HIS A 269 9.99 -7.18 -11.84
CA HIS A 269 10.82 -6.46 -12.80
C HIS A 269 10.10 -6.21 -14.12
N GLY A 270 10.60 -5.21 -14.85
CA GLY A 270 10.19 -4.90 -16.22
C GLY A 270 9.09 -3.86 -16.34
N GLN A 271 8.57 -3.28 -15.25
CA GLN A 271 7.53 -2.26 -15.29
C GLN A 271 8.10 -0.83 -15.34
N GLU A 272 8.62 -0.38 -16.49
CA GLU A 272 9.12 1.00 -16.64
C GLU A 272 8.06 1.95 -17.19
N THR A 273 7.18 1.41 -18.05
CA THR A 273 6.09 2.14 -18.72
C THR A 273 4.76 1.38 -18.58
N PRO A 274 3.60 2.06 -18.78
CA PRO A 274 2.33 1.37 -18.88
C PRO A 274 2.31 0.26 -19.93
N ALA A 275 3.01 0.45 -21.06
CA ALA A 275 3.09 -0.56 -22.11
C ALA A 275 3.78 -1.86 -21.63
N ASP A 276 4.79 -1.74 -20.76
CA ASP A 276 5.47 -2.89 -20.17
C ASP A 276 4.60 -3.62 -19.14
N GLU A 277 3.83 -2.88 -18.33
CA GLU A 277 2.88 -3.46 -17.38
C GLU A 277 1.83 -4.33 -18.10
N PHE A 278 1.32 -3.86 -19.25
CA PHE A 278 0.41 -4.64 -20.10
C PHE A 278 1.10 -5.83 -20.78
N ALA A 279 2.37 -5.71 -21.18
CA ALA A 279 3.13 -6.85 -21.71
C ALA A 279 3.35 -7.95 -20.66
N ILE A 280 3.60 -7.55 -19.41
CA ILE A 280 3.69 -8.48 -18.28
C ILE A 280 2.34 -9.14 -18.02
N LEU A 281 1.25 -8.37 -18.03
CA LEU A 281 -0.12 -8.91 -17.89
C LEU A 281 -0.39 -10.03 -18.91
N GLU A 282 -0.13 -9.77 -20.19
CA GLU A 282 -0.30 -10.74 -21.28
C GLU A 282 0.53 -12.01 -21.04
N LYS A 283 1.78 -11.85 -20.60
CA LYS A 283 2.69 -12.98 -20.32
C LYS A 283 2.20 -13.86 -19.17
N VAL A 284 1.63 -13.28 -18.12
CA VAL A 284 1.21 -14.01 -16.91
C VAL A 284 -0.26 -14.40 -16.90
N TRP A 285 -1.04 -13.99 -17.91
CA TRP A 285 -2.50 -14.14 -17.97
C TRP A 285 -3.02 -15.57 -17.68
N ASN A 286 -2.32 -16.59 -18.18
CA ASN A 286 -2.78 -17.97 -18.03
C ASN A 286 -2.46 -18.57 -16.64
N ASN A 287 -1.64 -17.90 -15.83
CA ASN A 287 -1.15 -18.44 -14.56
C ASN A 287 -1.97 -17.98 -13.34
N PHE A 288 -2.80 -16.95 -13.48
CA PHE A 288 -3.52 -16.29 -12.38
C PHE A 288 -4.97 -16.04 -12.76
N ASP A 289 -5.87 -15.82 -11.79
CA ASP A 289 -7.28 -15.50 -12.04
C ASP A 289 -7.70 -14.12 -11.55
N TYR A 290 -6.81 -13.43 -10.82
CA TYR A 290 -6.97 -12.05 -10.41
C TYR A 290 -5.72 -11.23 -10.73
N PHE A 291 -5.90 -10.08 -11.34
CA PHE A 291 -4.83 -9.20 -11.81
C PHE A 291 -5.02 -7.82 -11.24
N PHE A 292 -4.10 -7.39 -10.38
CA PHE A 292 -3.99 -6.00 -9.94
C PHE A 292 -2.93 -5.29 -10.78
N ILE A 293 -3.34 -4.29 -11.57
CA ILE A 293 -2.50 -3.52 -12.48
C ILE A 293 -2.50 -2.07 -12.00
N HIS A 294 -1.33 -1.51 -11.70
CA HIS A 294 -1.24 -0.23 -11.01
C HIS A 294 -0.36 0.80 -11.75
N ILE A 295 -0.99 1.79 -12.36
CA ILE A 295 -0.34 2.89 -13.06
C ILE A 295 0.04 4.00 -12.06
N LYS A 296 1.34 4.20 -11.81
CA LYS A 296 1.81 5.17 -10.79
C LYS A 296 1.81 6.64 -11.25
N LYS A 297 2.13 6.92 -12.52
CA LYS A 297 2.53 8.28 -12.94
C LYS A 297 1.43 9.33 -12.82
N THR A 298 0.15 8.94 -12.84
CA THR A 298 -1.00 9.84 -12.64
C THR A 298 -0.95 10.57 -11.31
N ASP A 299 -0.53 9.92 -10.22
CA ASP A 299 -0.45 10.54 -8.90
C ASP A 299 0.78 11.46 -8.78
N SER A 300 1.95 11.01 -9.24
CA SER A 300 3.17 11.83 -9.20
C SER A 300 2.97 13.17 -9.91
N TYR A 301 2.33 13.17 -11.08
CA TYR A 301 2.00 14.42 -11.77
C TYR A 301 0.92 15.24 -11.06
N GLY A 302 0.00 14.60 -10.33
CA GLY A 302 -0.95 15.30 -9.48
C GLY A 302 -0.29 16.03 -8.31
N GLU A 303 0.64 15.38 -7.61
CA GLU A 303 1.43 16.00 -6.53
C GLU A 303 2.31 17.15 -7.03
N ASP A 304 2.85 17.05 -8.25
CA ASP A 304 3.61 18.14 -8.89
C ASP A 304 2.70 19.29 -9.39
N GLY A 305 1.38 19.08 -9.44
CA GLY A 305 0.43 19.96 -10.11
C GLY A 305 0.59 20.01 -11.63
N ASN A 306 1.25 19.02 -12.20
CA ASN A 306 1.46 18.87 -13.63
C ASN A 306 0.20 18.28 -14.29
N PHE A 307 -0.78 19.15 -14.58
CA PHE A 307 -2.03 18.77 -15.23
C PHE A 307 -1.82 18.05 -16.57
N GLU A 308 -0.97 18.60 -17.45
CA GLU A 308 -0.71 18.03 -18.78
C GLU A 308 -0.06 16.64 -18.69
N GLY A 309 0.84 16.43 -17.72
CA GLY A 309 1.44 15.12 -17.47
C GLY A 309 0.40 14.06 -17.08
N ARG A 310 -0.61 14.43 -16.28
CA ARG A 310 -1.71 13.51 -15.95
C ARG A 310 -2.55 13.16 -17.16
N VAL A 311 -2.94 14.17 -17.94
CA VAL A 311 -3.70 13.99 -19.19
C VAL A 311 -2.96 13.03 -20.11
N HIS A 312 -1.67 13.25 -20.32
CA HIS A 312 -0.85 12.41 -21.19
C HIS A 312 -0.82 10.93 -20.75
N VAL A 313 -0.64 10.66 -19.45
CA VAL A 313 -0.63 9.27 -18.93
C VAL A 313 -2.00 8.61 -19.09
N LEU A 314 -3.10 9.35 -18.88
CA LEU A 314 -4.45 8.83 -19.10
C LEU A 314 -4.66 8.43 -20.57
N GLU A 315 -4.25 9.27 -21.52
CA GLU A 315 -4.31 8.97 -22.96
C GLU A 315 -3.41 7.79 -23.36
N GLU A 316 -2.21 7.70 -22.77
CA GLU A 316 -1.28 6.59 -23.00
C GLU A 316 -1.87 5.25 -22.57
N VAL A 317 -2.44 5.18 -21.37
CA VAL A 317 -3.06 3.95 -20.87
C VAL A 317 -4.36 3.64 -21.60
N ASP A 318 -5.15 4.66 -21.97
CA ASP A 318 -6.37 4.47 -22.77
C ASP A 318 -6.08 3.73 -24.07
N ALA A 319 -5.00 4.09 -24.77
CA ALA A 319 -4.56 3.43 -25.99
C ALA A 319 -4.20 1.94 -25.78
N LEU A 320 -3.92 1.51 -24.55
CA LEU A 320 -3.60 0.13 -24.17
C LEU A 320 -4.83 -0.68 -23.74
N ILE A 321 -5.97 -0.04 -23.43
CA ILE A 321 -7.22 -0.74 -23.04
C ILE A 321 -7.66 -1.82 -24.04
N PRO A 322 -7.52 -1.65 -25.38
CA PRO A 322 -7.80 -2.73 -26.31
C PRO A 322 -6.98 -4.01 -26.07
N ARG A 323 -5.72 -3.90 -25.59
CA ARG A 323 -4.90 -5.06 -25.23
C ARG A 323 -5.47 -5.82 -24.03
N LEU A 324 -5.91 -5.10 -22.99
CA LEU A 324 -6.61 -5.71 -21.85
C LEU A 324 -7.91 -6.39 -22.29
N ARG A 325 -8.71 -5.74 -23.15
CA ARG A 325 -9.95 -6.35 -23.68
C ARG A 325 -9.67 -7.60 -24.52
N ALA A 326 -8.58 -7.62 -25.29
CA ALA A 326 -8.20 -8.77 -26.12
C ALA A 326 -7.88 -10.04 -25.31
N LEU A 327 -7.48 -9.89 -24.04
CA LEU A 327 -7.30 -11.01 -23.10
C LEU A 327 -8.63 -11.62 -22.63
N ASN A 328 -9.76 -10.98 -22.94
CA ASN A 328 -11.12 -11.41 -22.63
C ASN A 328 -11.38 -11.68 -21.12
N PRO A 329 -11.10 -10.72 -20.22
CA PRO A 329 -11.51 -10.80 -18.81
C PRO A 329 -13.04 -10.94 -18.65
N ASP A 330 -13.50 -11.73 -17.67
CA ASP A 330 -14.92 -11.81 -17.31
C ASP A 330 -15.40 -10.57 -16.53
N VAL A 331 -14.47 -9.93 -15.82
CA VAL A 331 -14.70 -8.70 -15.05
C VAL A 331 -13.52 -7.76 -15.18
N ILE A 332 -13.79 -6.49 -15.52
CA ILE A 332 -12.81 -5.41 -15.44
C ILE A 332 -13.35 -4.37 -14.47
N ALA A 333 -12.55 -3.97 -13.49
CA ALA A 333 -12.77 -2.76 -12.72
C ALA A 333 -11.69 -1.74 -13.06
N VAL A 334 -12.10 -0.49 -13.29
CA VAL A 334 -11.17 0.63 -13.50
C VAL A 334 -11.47 1.73 -12.49
N THR A 335 -10.45 2.16 -11.76
CA THR A 335 -10.58 3.20 -10.72
C THR A 335 -9.23 3.80 -10.37
N GLY A 336 -9.17 4.62 -9.33
CA GLY A 336 -7.96 4.95 -8.60
C GLY A 336 -8.06 4.48 -7.15
N ASP A 337 -6.95 4.49 -6.45
CA ASP A 337 -6.91 4.24 -5.01
C ASP A 337 -7.33 5.49 -4.21
N HIS A 338 -7.01 6.68 -4.72
CA HIS A 338 -7.44 7.97 -4.17
C HIS A 338 -7.58 9.07 -5.23
N SER A 339 -7.95 10.27 -4.77
CA SER A 339 -7.99 11.48 -5.58
C SER A 339 -6.77 12.34 -5.28
N THR A 340 -5.99 12.70 -6.31
CA THR A 340 -4.84 13.63 -6.20
C THR A 340 -5.02 14.80 -7.17
N PRO A 341 -5.90 15.78 -6.88
CA PRO A 341 -6.18 16.88 -7.80
C PRO A 341 -4.96 17.76 -8.04
N SER A 342 -4.64 18.04 -9.30
CA SER A 342 -3.49 18.88 -9.68
C SER A 342 -3.53 20.28 -9.05
N PRO A 343 -4.70 20.95 -8.90
CA PRO A 343 -4.78 22.22 -8.19
C PRO A 343 -4.40 22.15 -6.70
N LEU A 344 -4.59 20.99 -6.06
CA LEU A 344 -4.30 20.78 -4.63
C LEU A 344 -2.89 20.25 -4.37
N LYS A 345 -2.22 19.68 -5.39
CA LYS A 345 -0.85 19.14 -5.27
C LYS A 345 -0.66 18.17 -4.11
N SER A 346 -1.73 17.43 -3.80
CA SER A 346 -1.81 16.54 -2.65
C SER A 346 -3.03 15.63 -2.79
N HIS A 347 -3.01 14.52 -2.04
CA HIS A 347 -4.18 13.66 -1.90
C HIS A 347 -5.36 14.45 -1.30
N SER A 348 -6.57 14.07 -1.67
CA SER A 348 -7.79 14.69 -1.19
C SER A 348 -8.84 13.65 -0.81
N TRP A 349 -9.87 14.10 -0.09
CA TRP A 349 -10.97 13.28 0.41
C TRP A 349 -12.08 13.03 -0.63
N HIS A 350 -11.92 13.53 -1.86
CA HIS A 350 -12.95 13.43 -2.89
C HIS A 350 -13.15 11.95 -3.29
N PRO A 351 -14.41 11.50 -3.48
CA PRO A 351 -14.70 10.17 -4.01
C PRO A 351 -14.01 9.95 -5.35
N VAL A 352 -13.63 8.70 -5.61
CA VAL A 352 -12.81 8.32 -6.75
C VAL A 352 -13.67 7.68 -7.83
N PRO A 353 -13.55 8.08 -9.12
CA PRO A 353 -14.18 7.43 -10.26
C PRO A 353 -14.04 5.91 -10.26
N LEU A 354 -15.13 5.19 -10.53
CA LEU A 354 -15.16 3.73 -10.60
C LEU A 354 -16.08 3.27 -11.74
N MET A 355 -15.62 2.28 -12.50
CA MET A 355 -16.49 1.46 -13.34
C MET A 355 -16.22 -0.02 -13.14
N ILE A 356 -17.26 -0.84 -13.27
CA ILE A 356 -17.19 -2.30 -13.27
C ILE A 356 -17.89 -2.83 -14.53
N TYR A 357 -17.10 -3.40 -15.42
CA TYR A 357 -17.53 -4.10 -16.62
C TYR A 357 -17.68 -5.60 -16.34
N SER A 358 -18.79 -6.19 -16.78
CA SER A 358 -18.98 -7.64 -16.88
C SER A 358 -20.24 -7.96 -17.69
N LYS A 359 -20.33 -9.16 -18.27
CA LYS A 359 -21.58 -9.67 -18.85
C LYS A 359 -22.76 -9.72 -17.86
N HIS A 360 -22.49 -9.69 -16.56
CA HIS A 360 -23.50 -9.73 -15.50
C HIS A 360 -23.76 -8.36 -14.85
N CYS A 361 -23.00 -7.32 -15.21
CA CYS A 361 -23.24 -5.99 -14.67
C CYS A 361 -24.48 -5.37 -15.31
N ARG A 362 -25.17 -4.52 -14.56
CA ARG A 362 -26.26 -3.71 -15.10
C ARG A 362 -25.65 -2.43 -15.65
N ALA A 363 -25.22 -2.46 -16.91
CA ALA A 363 -24.66 -1.28 -17.56
C ALA A 363 -25.64 -0.11 -17.44
N ASP A 364 -25.13 1.06 -17.05
CA ASP A 364 -25.94 2.26 -16.90
C ASP A 364 -25.97 3.09 -18.20
N ARG A 365 -26.34 4.37 -18.12
CA ARG A 365 -26.49 5.26 -19.29
C ARG A 365 -25.37 6.28 -19.41
N VAL A 366 -24.27 6.11 -18.67
CA VAL A 366 -23.12 7.00 -18.73
C VAL A 366 -22.41 6.82 -20.07
N GLU A 367 -22.01 7.93 -20.69
CA GLU A 367 -21.38 7.93 -22.03
C GLU A 367 -19.86 8.15 -22.00
N GLY A 368 -19.25 8.40 -20.84
CA GLY A 368 -17.82 8.64 -20.72
C GLY A 368 -17.28 8.37 -19.31
N PHE A 369 -15.98 8.12 -19.20
CA PHE A 369 -15.31 7.81 -17.94
C PHE A 369 -14.62 9.06 -17.35
N ASN A 370 -15.41 9.92 -16.71
CA ASN A 370 -14.91 11.12 -16.03
C ASN A 370 -15.83 11.51 -14.87
N GLU A 371 -15.33 12.34 -13.94
CA GLU A 371 -16.03 12.71 -12.71
C GLU A 371 -17.45 13.22 -12.98
N THR A 372 -17.66 14.14 -13.93
CA THR A 372 -19.00 14.69 -14.18
C THR A 372 -19.97 13.64 -14.72
N ALA A 373 -19.55 12.82 -15.69
CA ALA A 373 -20.42 11.81 -16.28
C ALA A 373 -20.83 10.73 -15.26
N LEU A 374 -19.88 10.33 -14.40
CA LEU A 374 -20.06 9.30 -13.38
C LEU A 374 -21.03 9.70 -12.26
N LEU A 375 -21.39 10.99 -12.12
CA LEU A 375 -22.44 11.45 -11.18
C LEU A 375 -23.80 10.77 -11.42
N ALA A 376 -24.05 10.34 -12.66
CA ALA A 376 -25.27 9.61 -13.03
C ALA A 376 -25.13 8.07 -12.98
N GLY A 377 -23.99 7.57 -12.52
CA GLY A 377 -23.65 6.14 -12.51
C GLY A 377 -24.51 5.30 -11.56
N GLY A 378 -24.82 4.08 -11.99
CA GLY A 378 -25.74 3.18 -11.28
C GLY A 378 -25.21 2.60 -9.95
N LEU A 379 -23.89 2.66 -9.71
CA LEU A 379 -23.29 2.27 -8.42
C LEU A 379 -23.54 3.32 -7.32
N GLY A 380 -23.81 4.57 -7.69
CA GLY A 380 -23.74 5.70 -6.77
C GLY A 380 -22.34 5.84 -6.16
N THR A 381 -22.25 6.11 -4.87
CA THR A 381 -20.98 6.15 -4.13
C THR A 381 -20.93 5.01 -3.12
N ILE A 382 -20.03 4.06 -3.34
CA ILE A 382 -19.80 2.91 -2.46
C ILE A 382 -18.55 3.10 -1.60
N HIS A 383 -18.34 2.21 -0.62
CA HIS A 383 -17.06 2.15 0.08
C HIS A 383 -16.05 1.33 -0.74
N GLY A 384 -14.75 1.69 -0.73
CA GLY A 384 -13.70 1.01 -1.49
C GLY A 384 -13.66 -0.51 -1.26
N THR A 385 -13.86 -0.96 -0.01
CA THR A 385 -13.98 -2.40 0.34
C THR A 385 -15.13 -3.15 -0.30
N SER A 386 -16.03 -2.47 -1.02
CA SER A 386 -17.12 -3.11 -1.77
C SER A 386 -16.72 -3.46 -3.20
N ILE A 387 -15.63 -2.92 -3.74
CA ILE A 387 -15.19 -3.14 -5.13
C ILE A 387 -14.91 -4.62 -5.36
N LEU A 388 -14.01 -5.22 -4.59
CA LEU A 388 -13.62 -6.62 -4.78
C LEU A 388 -14.80 -7.61 -4.60
N PRO A 389 -15.66 -7.48 -3.57
CA PRO A 389 -16.90 -8.27 -3.50
C PRO A 389 -17.81 -8.12 -4.71
N LEU A 390 -17.95 -6.91 -5.27
CA LEU A 390 -18.74 -6.69 -6.51
C LEU A 390 -18.08 -7.35 -7.71
N MET A 391 -16.75 -7.31 -7.81
CA MET A 391 -16.02 -8.03 -8.86
C MET A 391 -16.24 -9.54 -8.75
N LEU A 392 -16.13 -10.11 -7.55
CA LEU A 392 -16.40 -11.54 -7.29
C LEU A 392 -17.84 -11.91 -7.68
N ALA A 393 -18.82 -11.09 -7.30
CA ALA A 393 -20.22 -11.31 -7.66
C ALA A 393 -20.42 -11.33 -9.18
N ASN A 394 -19.85 -10.36 -9.90
CA ASN A 394 -19.89 -10.30 -11.37
C ASN A 394 -19.13 -11.47 -12.02
N GLY A 395 -18.08 -11.97 -11.37
CA GLY A 395 -17.34 -13.18 -11.77
C GLY A 395 -18.02 -14.49 -11.40
N LYS A 396 -19.22 -14.47 -10.79
CA LYS A 396 -19.92 -15.64 -10.22
C LYS A 396 -19.06 -16.44 -9.23
N ARG A 397 -18.27 -15.73 -8.43
CA ARG A 397 -17.37 -16.25 -7.39
C ARG A 397 -17.95 -16.20 -5.98
N LEU A 398 -19.23 -15.90 -5.83
CA LEU A 398 -19.92 -15.88 -4.54
C LEU A 398 -21.13 -16.82 -4.56
N ALA A 399 -21.24 -17.64 -3.52
CA ALA A 399 -22.40 -18.47 -3.22
C ALA A 399 -23.58 -17.62 -2.70
N LYS A 400 -24.74 -18.27 -2.60
CA LYS A 400 -25.92 -17.66 -1.99
C LYS A 400 -25.75 -17.62 -0.46
N PHE A 401 -26.11 -16.50 0.16
CA PHE A 401 -26.10 -16.38 1.62
C PHE A 401 -27.34 -17.03 2.23
N GLY A 402 -27.14 -17.93 3.21
CA GLY A 402 -28.20 -18.52 4.03
C GLY A 402 -29.04 -19.62 3.38
N ALA A 403 -28.59 -20.21 2.26
CA ALA A 403 -29.27 -21.33 1.61
C ALA A 403 -28.31 -22.19 0.78
#